data_AF-A0A379GFC7-F1
#
_entry.id   AF-A0A379GFC7-F1
#
_cell.length_a   1.000
_cell.length_b   1.000
_cell.length_c   1.000
_cell.angle_alpha   90.00
_cell.angle_beta   90.00
_cell.angle_gamma   90.00
#
_symmetry.space_group_name_H-M   'P 1'
#
loop_
_entity.id
_entity.type
_entity.pdbx_description
1 polymer ?
#
loop_
_entity_poly.entity_id
_entity_poly.type
_entity_poly.pdbx_seq_one_letter_code
_entity_poly.pdbx_strand_id
1 'polypeptide(L)' 'MNILLINGGQKFGHSAGQLNRTLHDIALAHLATLGHQVKRNTN' A
#
# COMPACT_ATOMS: atom_id res chain seq x y z
N MET A 1 -1.65 8.90 -14.52
CA MET A 1 -1.07 9.64 -13.38
C MET A 1 -0.02 8.77 -12.71
N ASN A 2 1.05 9.37 -12.20
CA ASN A 2 2.09 8.67 -11.46
C ASN A 2 1.81 8.82 -9.97
N ILE A 3 1.67 7.70 -9.26
CA ILE A 3 1.30 7.66 -7.85
C ILE A 3 2.43 6.98 -7.07
N LEU A 4 2.91 7.63 -6.00
CA LEU A 4 3.74 7.00 -4.99
C LEU A 4 2.85 6.52 -3.86
N LEU A 5 2.73 5.21 -3.70
CA LEU A 5 1.96 4.59 -2.63
C LEU A 5 2.91 4.16 -1.50
N ILE A 6 2.73 4.72 -0.31
CA ILE A 6 3.60 4.46 0.84
C ILE A 6 2.85 3.60 1.86
N ASN A 7 3.39 2.43 2.19
CA ASN A 7 2.89 1.60 3.28
C ASN A 7 3.50 2.06 4.61
N GLY A 8 2.70 2.69 5.46
CA GLY A 8 3.08 3.07 6.83
C GLY A 8 2.82 1.97 7.87
N GLY A 9 2.45 0.77 7.44
CA GLY A 9 2.16 -0.36 8.30
C GLY A 9 3.40 -0.84 9.05
N GLN A 10 3.51 -0.48 10.32
CA GLN A 10 4.61 -0.89 11.19
C GLN A 10 4.12 -1.84 12.29
N LYS A 11 4.99 -2.77 12.71
CA LYS A 11 4.79 -3.51 13.96
C LYS A 11 5.16 -2.61 15.14
N PHE A 12 4.20 -2.26 15.98
CA PHE A 12 4.42 -1.43 17.16
C PHE A 12 3.33 -1.71 18.21
N GLY A 13 3.73 -2.07 19.43
CA GLY A 13 2.81 -2.52 20.47
C GLY A 13 1.94 -3.69 19.97
N HIS A 14 0.62 -3.55 20.11
CA HIS A 14 -0.35 -4.55 19.63
C HIS A 14 -0.66 -4.44 18.12
N SER A 15 -0.14 -3.41 17.44
CA SER A 15 -0.33 -3.29 15.99
C SER A 15 0.64 -4.21 15.26
N ALA A 16 0.10 -5.16 14.48
CA ALA A 16 0.89 -5.98 13.58
C ALA A 16 1.10 -5.32 12.20
N GLY A 17 0.49 -4.15 11.94
CA GLY A 17 0.51 -3.48 10.63
C GLY A 17 -0.25 -4.23 9.52
N GLN A 18 -1.03 -5.26 9.86
CA GLN A 18 -1.66 -6.16 8.88
C GLN A 18 -2.71 -5.45 8.03
N LEU A 19 -3.57 -4.64 8.64
CA LEU A 19 -4.59 -3.89 7.90
C LEU A 19 -3.96 -2.93 6.88
N ASN A 20 -2.86 -2.24 7.25
CA ASN A 20 -2.14 -1.38 6.32
C ASN A 20 -1.62 -2.16 5.11
N ARG A 21 -1.04 -3.35 5.30
CA ARG A 21 -0.61 -4.22 4.20
C ARG A 21 -1.79 -4.63 3.31
N THR A 22 -2.90 -5.09 3.91
CA THR A 22 -4.09 -5.49 3.15
C THR A 22 -4.64 -4.34 2.31
N LEU A 23 -4.80 -3.15 2.90
CA LEU A 23 -5.32 -2.00 2.16
C LEU A 23 -4.33 -1.48 1.11
N HIS A 24 -3.03 -1.57 1.38
CA HIS A 24 -2.00 -1.22 0.43
C HIS A 24 -2.05 -2.13 -0.81
N ASP A 25 -2.22 -3.45 -0.62
CA ASP A 25 -2.35 -4.40 -1.72
C ASP A 25 -3.65 -4.17 -2.53
N ILE A 26 -4.77 -3.90 -1.84
CA ILE A 26 -6.04 -3.54 -2.49
C ILE A 26 -5.88 -2.25 -3.32
N ALA A 27 -5.24 -1.22 -2.77
CA ALA A 27 -5.02 0.03 -3.45
C ALA A 27 -4.13 -0.16 -4.69
N LEU A 28 -3.08 -0.97 -4.61
CA LEU A 28 -2.24 -1.32 -5.76
C LEU A 28 -3.07 -1.96 -6.89
N ALA A 29 -3.88 -2.97 -6.56
CA ALA A 29 -4.74 -3.62 -7.54
C ALA A 29 -5.73 -2.63 -8.16
N HIS A 30 -6.40 -1.83 -7.33
CA HIS A 30 -7.39 -0.87 -7.80
C HIS A 30 -6.77 0.20 -8.71
N LEU A 31 -5.67 0.82 -8.30
CA LEU A 31 -5.00 1.85 -9.09
C LEU A 31 -4.43 1.30 -10.41
N ALA A 32 -3.96 0.05 -10.42
CA ALA A 32 -3.54 -0.62 -11.64
C ALA A 32 -4.72 -0.83 -12.61
N THR A 33 -5.90 -1.24 -12.11
CA THR A 33 -7.10 -1.37 -12.96
C THR A 33 -7.56 -0.05 -13.57
N LEU A 34 -7.29 1.08 -12.90
CA LEU A 34 -7.56 2.43 -13.39
C LEU A 34 -6.48 2.96 -14.37
N GLY A 35 -5.46 2.15 -14.70
CA GLY A 35 -4.39 2.53 -15.62
C GLY A 35 -3.37 3.52 -15.02
N HIS A 36 -3.27 3.61 -13.69
CA HIS A 36 -2.27 4.44 -13.04
C HIS A 36 -0.93 3.73 -12.93
N GLN A 37 0.15 4.49 -13.06
CA GLN A 37 1.49 3.98 -12.77
C GLN A 37 1.81 4.17 -11.30
N VAL A 38 1.93 3.07 -10.57
CA VAL A 38 2.12 3.09 -9.11
C VAL A 38 3.53 2.64 -8.77
N LYS A 39 4.27 3.49 -8.05
CA LYS A 39 5.52 3.12 -7.38
C LYS A 39 5.21 2.90 -5.90
N ARG A 40 5.73 1.82 -5.31
CA ARG A 40 5.54 1.49 -3.90
C ARG A 40 6.87 1.39 -3.16
N ASN A 41 6.87 1.58 -1.84
CA ASN A 41 7.99 1.17 -0.99
C ASN A 41 7.81 -0.29 -0.54
N THR A 42 8.90 -1.04 -0.46
CA THR A 42 8.95 -2.38 0.14
C THR A 42 9.65 -2.29 1.48
N ASN A 43 8.88 -2.13 2.55
CA ASN A 43 9.33 -2.31 3.93
C ASN A 43 8.61 -3.49 4.56
#